data_AF-A0A2D5Y5Z9-F1
#
_entry.id   AF-A0A2D5Y5Z9-F1
#
_cell.length_a   1.000
_cell.length_b   1.000
_cell.length_c   1.000
_cell.angle_alpha   90.00
_cell.angle_beta   90.00
_cell.angle_gamma   90.00
#
_symmetry.space_group_name_H-M   'P 1'
#
loop_
_entity.id
_entity.type
_entity.pdbx_description
1 polymer ?
#
loop_
_entity_poly.entity_id
_entity_poly.type
_entity_poly.pdbx_seq_one_letter_code
_entity_poly.pdbx_strand_id
1 'polypeptide(L)'
;MFGIDPVTAGTLLILAAGGGVCDMAPRTKINVTPTTQSVNFVTDIPLAEMQKTKTDTINPHSFNGVSITQGYAKGEISMRTRVSMGGEKIHGSPAACLWYKEITIDFEIDPNVYIAKEVHRDPCMRRAVTDHEMKHVNTDKLLINKFSHHIAQTMYQELKGRGFVAGPVPLEDVEDIADRMKQTVLQIVKREQKRFELDRMDMQGKVDSKEEYDRVAAQCPNFRVSPSMLK
;
A
#
# COMPACT_ATOMS: atom_id res chain seq x y z
N MET A 1 -46.10 48.83 -38.80
CA MET A 1 -46.29 48.60 -37.36
C MET A 1 -44.94 48.23 -36.78
N PHE A 2 -44.30 49.18 -36.11
CA PHE A 2 -43.05 48.98 -35.38
C PHE A 2 -43.42 48.67 -33.94
N GLY A 3 -43.18 47.44 -33.50
CA GLY A 3 -43.35 47.02 -32.11
C GLY A 3 -42.06 47.23 -31.35
N ILE A 4 -42.08 48.18 -30.41
CA ILE A 4 -41.07 48.36 -29.37
C ILE A 4 -41.55 47.48 -28.21
N ASP A 5 -40.76 46.51 -27.79
CA ASP A 5 -40.97 45.80 -26.52
C ASP A 5 -39.85 46.13 -25.53
N PRO A 6 -40.16 46.28 -24.23
CA PRO A 6 -39.31 46.99 -23.28
C PRO A 6 -38.32 46.08 -22.54
N VAL A 7 -37.09 46.58 -22.45
CA VAL A 7 -36.23 46.69 -21.27
C VAL A 7 -36.60 45.79 -20.07
N THR A 8 -35.76 44.77 -19.86
CA THR A 8 -35.06 44.41 -18.61
C THR A 8 -35.85 44.37 -17.30
N ALA A 9 -36.08 43.15 -16.80
CA ALA A 9 -35.99 42.84 -15.37
C ALA A 9 -35.04 41.65 -15.20
N GLY A 10 -33.74 41.91 -15.36
CA GLY A 10 -32.70 40.97 -14.96
C GLY A 10 -32.69 40.92 -13.45
N THR A 11 -33.39 39.95 -12.87
CA THR A 11 -33.27 39.65 -11.44
C THR A 11 -31.87 39.10 -11.21
N LEU A 12 -30.94 39.98 -10.88
CA LEU A 12 -29.64 39.63 -10.35
C LEU A 12 -29.89 39.03 -8.95
N LEU A 13 -30.13 37.71 -8.91
CA LEU A 13 -30.01 36.95 -7.68
C LEU A 13 -28.53 36.98 -7.31
N ILE A 14 -28.16 37.98 -6.51
CA ILE A 14 -26.92 37.99 -5.75
C ILE A 14 -27.08 36.87 -4.73
N LEU A 15 -26.66 35.65 -5.11
CA LEU A 15 -26.34 34.60 -4.16
C LEU A 15 -25.19 35.15 -3.34
N ALA A 16 -25.51 35.72 -2.18
CA ALA A 16 -24.52 35.97 -1.15
C ALA A 16 -23.87 34.62 -0.86
N ALA A 17 -22.64 34.43 -1.35
CA ALA A 17 -21.75 33.36 -0.94
C ALA A 17 -21.35 33.63 0.52
N GLY A 18 -22.32 33.48 1.43
CA GLY A 18 -22.05 33.39 2.85
C GLY A 18 -21.24 32.12 3.07
N GLY A 19 -20.11 32.24 3.76
CA GLY A 19 -19.34 31.08 4.20
C GLY A 19 -20.29 30.06 4.83
N GLY A 20 -20.13 28.80 4.44
CA GLY A 20 -20.97 27.71 4.90
C GLY A 20 -20.95 27.63 6.42
N VAL A 21 -22.09 27.32 7.03
CA VAL A 21 -22.26 27.13 8.48
C VAL A 21 -21.24 26.13 9.07
N CYS A 22 -20.63 25.29 8.21
CA CYS A 22 -19.60 24.31 8.57
C CYS A 22 -18.16 24.66 8.14
N ASP A 23 -17.87 25.90 7.72
CA ASP A 23 -16.54 26.31 7.23
C ASP A 23 -15.48 26.44 8.33
N MET A 24 -15.85 26.29 9.61
CA MET A 24 -14.94 26.45 10.75
C MET A 24 -14.11 25.21 11.09
N ALA A 25 -14.27 24.10 10.36
CA ALA A 25 -13.57 22.86 10.66
C ALA A 25 -12.03 23.01 10.57
N PRO A 26 -11.26 22.51 11.54
CA PRO A 26 -9.80 22.50 11.45
C PRO A 26 -9.33 21.62 10.29
N ARG A 27 -8.13 21.90 9.76
CA ARG A 27 -7.54 21.10 8.70
C ARG A 27 -7.32 19.65 9.15
N THR A 28 -7.77 18.71 8.33
CA THR A 28 -7.53 17.27 8.51
C THR A 28 -6.04 16.96 8.47
N LYS A 29 -5.57 16.16 9.44
CA LYS A 29 -4.22 15.59 9.43
C LYS A 29 -4.24 14.25 8.72
N ILE A 30 -3.35 14.06 7.74
CA ILE A 30 -3.17 12.77 7.07
C ILE A 30 -1.75 12.31 7.37
N ASN A 31 -1.62 11.28 8.19
CA ASN A 31 -0.36 10.71 8.62
C ASN A 31 -0.17 9.35 7.96
N VAL A 32 0.95 9.17 7.27
CA VAL A 32 1.29 7.89 6.66
C VAL A 32 2.68 7.49 7.12
N THR A 33 2.77 6.37 7.84
CA THR A 33 4.00 5.95 8.50
C THR A 33 4.41 4.57 7.99
N PRO A 34 5.49 4.47 7.19
CA PRO A 34 6.10 3.18 6.89
C PRO A 34 7.08 2.77 7.99
N THR A 35 6.96 1.53 8.46
CA THR A 35 7.91 0.88 9.36
C THR A 35 8.41 -0.43 8.76
N THR A 36 9.65 -0.79 9.07
CA THR A 36 10.24 -2.05 8.62
C THR A 36 10.98 -2.68 9.77
N GLN A 37 10.62 -3.92 10.09
CA GLN A 37 11.33 -4.73 11.06
C GLN A 37 12.71 -5.14 10.51
N SER A 38 13.58 -5.58 11.41
CA SER A 38 14.86 -6.19 11.02
C SER A 38 14.65 -7.44 10.18
N VAL A 39 15.52 -7.68 9.20
CA VAL A 39 15.47 -8.91 8.41
C VAL A 39 15.79 -10.11 9.29
N ASN A 40 14.87 -11.07 9.34
CA ASN A 40 15.08 -12.34 10.01
C ASN A 40 15.61 -13.38 9.02
N PHE A 41 16.74 -14.02 9.33
CA PHE A 41 17.34 -15.06 8.48
C PHE A 41 17.03 -16.45 9.04
N VAL A 42 16.36 -17.26 8.23
CA VAL A 42 16.01 -18.65 8.54
C VAL A 42 16.87 -19.58 7.68
N THR A 43 17.70 -20.41 8.32
CA THR A 43 18.82 -21.12 7.64
C THR A 43 18.89 -22.62 7.97
N ASP A 44 17.89 -23.13 8.65
CA ASP A 44 17.80 -24.49 9.17
C ASP A 44 16.87 -25.40 8.35
N ILE A 45 16.14 -24.86 7.39
CA ILE A 45 15.24 -25.60 6.50
C ILE A 45 16.05 -26.39 5.45
N PRO A 46 15.88 -27.71 5.34
CA PRO A 46 16.53 -28.50 4.30
C PRO A 46 16.08 -28.09 2.89
N LEU A 47 17.00 -28.18 1.91
CA LEU A 47 16.70 -27.86 0.52
C LEU A 47 15.51 -28.66 -0.04
N ALA A 48 15.39 -29.94 0.32
CA ALA A 48 14.27 -30.81 -0.05
C ALA A 48 12.90 -30.31 0.45
N GLU A 49 12.87 -29.71 1.64
CA GLU A 49 11.65 -29.12 2.19
C GLU A 49 11.32 -27.80 1.48
N MET A 50 12.33 -26.99 1.20
CA MET A 50 12.19 -25.72 0.48
C MET A 50 11.58 -25.89 -0.92
N GLN A 51 11.82 -27.01 -1.60
CA GLN A 51 11.21 -27.29 -2.91
C GLN A 51 9.68 -27.47 -2.85
N LYS A 52 9.11 -27.70 -1.66
CA LYS A 52 7.66 -27.85 -1.47
C LYS A 52 6.96 -26.50 -1.28
N THR A 53 7.73 -25.44 -1.03
CA THR A 53 7.20 -24.09 -0.84
C THR A 53 6.72 -23.53 -2.17
N LYS A 54 5.45 -23.12 -2.23
CA LYS A 54 4.95 -22.32 -3.35
C LYS A 54 5.53 -20.92 -3.20
N THR A 55 6.36 -20.51 -4.15
CA THR A 55 6.82 -19.13 -4.26
C THR A 55 5.81 -18.33 -5.08
N ASP A 56 5.60 -17.07 -4.70
CA ASP A 56 4.65 -16.17 -5.38
C ASP A 56 5.19 -15.63 -6.73
N THR A 57 6.40 -16.06 -7.13
CA THR A 57 7.08 -15.60 -8.35
C THR A 57 7.08 -16.67 -9.43
N ILE A 58 6.81 -16.24 -10.67
CA ILE A 58 6.88 -17.11 -11.84
C ILE A 58 8.35 -17.34 -12.14
N ASN A 59 8.83 -18.56 -11.91
CA ASN A 59 10.19 -18.91 -12.22
C ASN A 59 10.39 -19.00 -13.75
N PRO A 60 11.21 -18.13 -14.37
CA PRO A 60 11.38 -18.10 -15.83
C PRO A 60 12.06 -19.36 -16.38
N HIS A 61 12.72 -20.16 -15.53
CA HIS A 61 13.35 -21.42 -15.91
C HIS A 61 12.41 -22.63 -15.84
N SER A 62 11.21 -22.49 -15.27
CA SER A 62 10.27 -23.60 -15.07
C SER A 62 9.63 -24.14 -16.35
N PHE A 63 9.60 -23.35 -17.44
CA PHE A 63 8.99 -23.78 -18.70
C PHE A 63 9.76 -24.90 -19.41
N ASN A 64 11.05 -25.11 -19.09
CA ASN A 64 11.91 -26.13 -19.71
C ASN A 64 12.82 -26.90 -18.72
N GLY A 65 12.68 -26.71 -17.41
CA GLY A 65 13.55 -27.37 -16.42
C GLY A 65 13.02 -27.32 -14.99
N VAL A 66 13.44 -28.29 -14.17
CA VAL A 66 13.21 -28.29 -12.72
C VAL A 66 14.06 -27.17 -12.12
N SER A 67 13.43 -26.06 -11.71
CA SER A 67 14.15 -25.04 -10.95
C SER A 67 14.26 -25.47 -9.50
N ILE A 68 15.45 -25.28 -8.90
CA ILE A 68 15.74 -25.63 -7.52
C ILE A 68 15.79 -24.33 -6.70
N THR A 69 14.84 -24.15 -5.80
CA THR A 69 14.77 -22.99 -4.90
C THR A 69 15.83 -23.13 -3.81
N GLN A 70 16.88 -22.31 -3.87
CA GLN A 70 18.00 -22.34 -2.92
C GLN A 70 17.81 -21.36 -1.76
N GLY A 71 16.95 -20.36 -1.96
CA GLY A 71 16.48 -19.41 -0.98
C GLY A 71 15.21 -18.72 -1.50
N TYR A 72 14.55 -17.98 -0.62
CA TYR A 72 13.47 -17.06 -0.98
C TYR A 72 13.28 -16.00 0.10
N ALA A 73 12.90 -14.80 -0.30
CA ALA A 73 12.44 -13.74 0.59
C ALA A 73 10.91 -13.76 0.73
N LYS A 74 10.42 -13.64 1.96
CA LYS A 74 9.00 -13.43 2.28
C LYS A 74 8.85 -12.19 3.13
N GLY A 75 8.31 -11.12 2.56
CA GLY A 75 7.94 -9.90 3.29
C GLY A 75 6.44 -9.90 3.57
N GLU A 76 6.03 -10.10 4.83
CA GLU A 76 4.65 -9.83 5.21
C GLU A 76 4.48 -8.32 5.33
N ILE A 77 3.46 -7.79 4.67
CA ILE A 77 3.16 -6.36 4.63
C ILE A 77 1.77 -6.16 5.18
N SER A 78 1.68 -5.52 6.33
CA SER A 78 0.39 -5.14 6.92
C SER A 78 0.15 -3.64 6.75
N MET A 79 -1.10 -3.28 6.52
CA MET A 79 -1.55 -1.90 6.43
C MET A 79 -2.71 -1.69 7.39
N ARG A 80 -2.56 -0.77 8.34
CA ARG A 80 -3.58 -0.45 9.35
C ARG A 80 -4.06 0.98 9.12
N THR A 81 -5.37 1.15 9.00
CA THR A 81 -5.98 2.48 8.82
C THR A 81 -6.83 2.84 10.03
N ARG A 82 -6.65 4.06 10.54
CA ARG A 82 -7.45 4.64 11.62
C ARG A 82 -7.98 5.99 11.17
N VAL A 83 -9.26 6.22 11.42
CA VAL A 83 -9.95 7.47 11.06
C VAL A 83 -10.56 8.07 12.31
N SER A 84 -10.08 9.25 12.69
CA SER A 84 -10.61 10.06 13.77
C SER A 84 -11.52 11.14 13.19
N MET A 85 -12.75 11.21 13.68
CA MET A 85 -13.73 12.22 13.30
C MET A 85 -13.74 13.36 14.31
N GLY A 86 -13.96 14.58 13.82
CA GLY A 86 -14.36 15.71 14.64
C GLY A 86 -15.81 16.10 14.31
N GLY A 87 -16.44 16.84 15.22
CA GLY A 87 -17.77 17.37 15.00
C GLY A 87 -18.11 18.49 15.97
N GLU A 88 -19.00 19.38 15.56
CA GLU A 88 -19.49 20.50 16.36
C GLU A 88 -20.98 20.73 16.08
N LYS A 89 -21.78 20.86 17.15
CA LYS A 89 -23.20 21.17 17.03
C LYS A 89 -23.38 22.64 16.67
N ILE A 90 -24.29 22.93 15.74
CA ILE A 90 -24.63 24.30 15.35
C ILE A 90 -25.50 24.93 16.44
N HIS A 91 -25.10 26.09 16.94
CA HIS A 91 -25.84 26.80 17.97
C HIS A 91 -27.26 27.15 17.51
N GLY A 92 -28.26 26.85 18.34
CA GLY A 92 -29.67 27.12 18.02
C GLY A 92 -30.31 26.20 16.96
N SER A 93 -29.62 25.15 16.50
CA SER A 93 -30.13 24.21 15.49
C SER A 93 -30.00 22.75 15.95
N PRO A 94 -30.92 21.83 15.57
CA PRO A 94 -30.78 20.39 15.79
C PRO A 94 -29.86 19.76 14.73
N ALA A 95 -28.73 20.41 14.42
CA ALA A 95 -27.79 19.97 13.41
C ALA A 95 -26.34 20.10 13.88
N ALA A 96 -25.45 19.33 13.26
CA ALA A 96 -24.01 19.36 13.51
C ALA A 96 -23.22 19.45 12.19
N CYS A 97 -21.97 19.85 12.32
CA CYS A 97 -20.95 19.72 11.28
C CYS A 97 -20.01 18.60 11.68
N LEU A 98 -19.59 17.78 10.73
CA LEU A 98 -18.64 16.69 10.90
C LEU A 98 -17.45 16.90 9.98
N TRP A 99 -16.27 16.48 10.40
CA TRP A 99 -15.07 16.56 9.56
C TRP A 99 -14.08 15.46 9.92
N TYR A 100 -13.15 15.17 9.00
CA TYR A 100 -12.02 14.32 9.32
C TYR A 100 -11.05 15.09 10.22
N LYS A 101 -10.85 14.64 11.46
CA LYS A 101 -9.85 15.21 12.36
C LYS A 101 -8.46 14.71 11.98
N GLU A 102 -8.33 13.38 11.87
CA GLU A 102 -7.06 12.72 11.58
C GLU A 102 -7.30 11.39 10.86
N ILE A 103 -6.47 11.12 9.86
CA ILE A 103 -6.41 9.85 9.15
C ILE A 103 -4.98 9.33 9.28
N THR A 104 -4.82 8.15 9.85
CA THR A 104 -3.52 7.51 10.03
C THR A 104 -3.49 6.20 9.26
N ILE A 105 -2.48 6.04 8.40
CA ILE A 105 -2.20 4.83 7.63
C ILE A 105 -0.81 4.34 8.01
N ASP A 106 -0.75 3.23 8.73
CA ASP A 106 0.50 2.63 9.18
C ASP A 106 0.81 1.42 8.28
N PHE A 107 1.99 1.40 7.67
CA PHE A 107 2.54 0.25 6.95
C PHE A 107 3.59 -0.42 7.82
N GLU A 108 3.56 -1.75 7.89
CA GLU A 108 4.57 -2.53 8.60
C GLU A 108 5.06 -3.67 7.71
N ILE A 109 6.38 -3.75 7.53
CA ILE A 109 7.06 -4.82 6.81
C ILE A 109 7.77 -5.74 7.81
N ASP A 110 7.49 -7.03 7.73
CA ASP A 110 8.22 -8.08 8.45
C ASP A 110 8.98 -9.01 7.46
N PRO A 111 10.23 -8.66 7.11
CA PRO A 111 10.99 -9.38 6.10
C PRO A 111 11.69 -10.61 6.69
N ASN A 112 11.37 -11.78 6.14
CA ASN A 112 12.04 -13.04 6.42
C ASN A 112 12.79 -13.51 5.16
N VAL A 113 14.05 -13.91 5.33
CA VAL A 113 14.89 -14.48 4.26
C VAL A 113 15.21 -15.92 4.63
N TYR A 114 14.74 -16.84 3.79
CA TYR A 114 14.96 -18.26 3.95
C TYR A 114 16.09 -18.70 3.03
N ILE A 115 17.07 -19.41 3.58
CA ILE A 115 18.18 -19.98 2.81
C ILE A 115 18.27 -21.44 3.20
N ALA A 116 18.31 -22.34 2.20
CA ALA A 116 18.40 -23.76 2.48
C ALA A 116 19.65 -24.08 3.31
N LYS A 117 19.53 -25.02 4.25
CA LYS A 117 20.60 -25.40 5.17
C LYS A 117 21.89 -25.81 4.46
N GLU A 118 21.79 -26.55 3.37
CA GLU A 118 22.90 -27.00 2.54
C GLU A 118 23.59 -25.82 1.84
N VAL A 119 22.79 -24.87 1.35
CA VAL A 119 23.26 -23.64 0.72
C VAL A 119 23.96 -22.73 1.74
N HIS A 120 23.40 -22.61 2.95
CA HIS A 120 23.97 -21.82 4.03
C HIS A 120 25.36 -22.31 4.48
N ARG A 121 25.64 -23.61 4.33
CA ARG A 121 26.94 -24.21 4.65
C ARG A 121 28.02 -23.91 3.61
N ASP A 122 27.64 -23.59 2.38
CA ASP A 122 28.58 -23.17 1.34
C ASP A 122 28.76 -21.64 1.39
N PRO A 123 29.96 -21.11 1.72
CA PRO A 123 30.14 -19.68 1.89
C PRO A 123 29.97 -18.87 0.59
N CYS A 124 30.23 -19.46 -0.58
CA CYS A 124 30.02 -18.80 -1.86
C CYS A 124 28.53 -18.70 -2.15
N MET A 125 27.85 -19.84 -2.17
CA MET A 125 26.44 -19.87 -2.58
C MET A 125 25.54 -19.19 -1.54
N ARG A 126 25.86 -19.32 -0.24
CA ARG A 126 25.19 -18.53 0.81
C ARG A 126 25.23 -17.04 0.50
N ARG A 127 26.39 -16.49 0.13
CA ARG A 127 26.53 -15.07 -0.18
C ARG A 127 25.74 -14.70 -1.43
N ALA A 128 25.88 -15.48 -2.50
CA ALA A 128 25.20 -15.22 -3.77
C ALA A 128 23.66 -15.20 -3.60
N VAL A 129 23.11 -16.20 -2.90
CA VAL A 129 21.68 -16.28 -2.57
C VAL A 129 21.26 -15.17 -1.61
N THR A 130 22.02 -14.91 -0.54
CA THR A 130 21.72 -13.80 0.38
C THR A 130 21.65 -12.47 -0.35
N ASP A 131 22.62 -12.18 -1.21
CA ASP A 131 22.67 -10.94 -1.98
C ASP A 131 21.48 -10.81 -2.93
N HIS A 132 21.01 -11.93 -3.50
CA HIS A 132 19.79 -11.99 -4.32
C HIS A 132 18.53 -11.76 -3.48
N GLU A 133 18.32 -12.50 -2.40
CA GLU A 133 17.13 -12.35 -1.54
C GLU A 133 17.04 -10.95 -0.92
N MET A 134 18.17 -10.35 -0.59
CA MET A 134 18.21 -8.97 -0.10
C MET A 134 17.77 -7.95 -1.16
N LYS A 135 17.86 -8.26 -2.47
CA LYS A 135 17.26 -7.40 -3.50
C LYS A 135 15.73 -7.38 -3.41
N HIS A 136 15.09 -8.52 -3.15
CA HIS A 136 13.64 -8.58 -2.94
C HIS A 136 13.24 -7.75 -1.72
N VAL A 137 13.95 -7.90 -0.59
CA VAL A 137 13.71 -7.10 0.63
C VAL A 137 13.89 -5.60 0.38
N ASN A 138 14.96 -5.21 -0.31
CA ASN A 138 15.23 -3.80 -0.61
C ASN A 138 14.20 -3.23 -1.59
N THR A 139 13.72 -4.05 -2.52
CA THR A 139 12.65 -3.68 -3.46
C THR A 139 11.35 -3.37 -2.71
N ASP A 140 10.95 -4.21 -1.75
CA ASP A 140 9.77 -3.96 -0.91
C ASP A 140 9.91 -2.66 -0.09
N LYS A 141 11.08 -2.44 0.52
CA LYS A 141 11.38 -1.20 1.27
C LYS A 141 11.25 0.05 0.41
N LEU A 142 11.85 0.02 -0.79
CA LEU A 142 11.79 1.14 -1.73
C LEU A 142 10.36 1.40 -2.20
N LEU A 143 9.62 0.34 -2.53
CA LEU A 143 8.25 0.43 -2.98
C LEU A 143 7.34 1.03 -1.89
N ILE A 144 7.46 0.58 -0.64
CA ILE A 144 6.65 1.12 0.47
C ILE A 144 6.95 2.59 0.75
N ASN A 145 8.21 3.00 0.70
CA ASN A 145 8.56 4.41 0.85
C ASN A 145 7.96 5.27 -0.28
N LYS A 146 7.98 4.78 -1.51
CA LYS A 146 7.33 5.48 -2.63
C LYS A 146 5.80 5.50 -2.46
N PHE A 147 5.22 4.38 -2.05
CA PHE A 147 3.78 4.20 -1.95
C PHE A 147 3.18 4.99 -0.78
N SER A 148 3.89 5.14 0.34
CA SER A 148 3.46 5.95 1.48
C SER A 148 3.21 7.42 1.10
N HIS A 149 4.08 7.99 0.28
CA HIS A 149 3.87 9.32 -0.29
C HIS A 149 2.71 9.34 -1.28
N HIS A 150 2.60 8.33 -2.13
CA HIS A 150 1.53 8.24 -3.12
C HIS A 150 0.14 8.18 -2.46
N ILE A 151 -0.06 7.29 -1.49
CA ILE A 151 -1.36 7.12 -0.83
C ILE A 151 -1.76 8.36 -0.03
N ALA A 152 -0.81 9.08 0.58
CA ALA A 152 -1.09 10.35 1.25
C ALA A 152 -1.65 11.40 0.26
N GLN A 153 -1.03 11.52 -0.91
CA GLN A 153 -1.46 12.43 -1.96
C GLN A 153 -2.82 12.03 -2.53
N THR A 154 -3.01 10.75 -2.86
CA THR A 154 -4.28 10.22 -3.37
C THR A 154 -5.41 10.44 -2.35
N MET A 155 -5.18 10.14 -1.08
CA MET A 155 -6.14 10.38 0.00
C MET A 155 -6.56 11.84 0.05
N TYR A 156 -5.60 12.76 0.03
CA TYR A 156 -5.89 14.19 0.03
C TYR A 156 -6.71 14.62 -1.19
N GLN A 157 -6.33 14.20 -2.40
CA GLN A 157 -7.02 14.62 -3.63
C GLN A 157 -8.46 14.07 -3.69
N GLU A 158 -8.68 12.82 -3.29
CA GLU A 158 -10.03 12.24 -3.33
C GLU A 158 -10.95 12.84 -2.27
N LEU A 159 -10.44 13.09 -1.06
CA LEU A 159 -11.22 13.78 -0.04
C LEU A 159 -11.46 15.25 -0.39
N LYS A 160 -10.52 15.91 -1.09
CA LYS A 160 -10.73 17.26 -1.61
C LYS A 160 -11.89 17.32 -2.61
N GLY A 161 -12.01 16.31 -3.48
CA GLY A 161 -13.11 16.22 -4.45
C GLY A 161 -14.47 15.87 -3.81
N ARG A 162 -14.46 15.13 -2.69
CA ARG A 162 -15.69 14.70 -1.98
C ARG A 162 -16.13 15.65 -0.86
N GLY A 163 -15.20 16.45 -0.35
CA GLY A 163 -15.38 17.30 0.84
C GLY A 163 -14.74 16.68 2.09
N PHE A 164 -13.95 17.49 2.81
CA PHE A 164 -13.39 17.12 4.12
C PHE A 164 -14.37 17.31 5.28
N VAL A 165 -15.47 18.02 5.02
CA VAL A 165 -16.49 18.43 5.98
C VAL A 165 -17.84 18.02 5.43
N ALA A 166 -18.70 17.49 6.30
CA ALA A 166 -20.10 17.20 6.02
C ALA A 166 -20.98 18.01 6.98
N GLY A 167 -21.95 18.72 6.43
CA GLY A 167 -23.01 19.36 7.19
C GLY A 167 -23.50 20.68 6.60
N PRO A 168 -24.51 21.31 7.22
CA PRO A 168 -25.22 20.85 8.43
C PRO A 168 -25.90 19.49 8.27
N VAL A 169 -25.70 18.56 9.21
CA VAL A 169 -26.39 17.26 9.27
C VAL A 169 -27.33 17.20 10.48
N PRO A 170 -28.54 16.63 10.38
CA PRO A 170 -29.40 16.39 11.54
C PRO A 170 -28.67 15.56 12.61
N LEU A 171 -28.94 15.82 13.89
CA LEU A 171 -28.25 15.13 14.99
C LEU A 171 -28.50 13.62 14.99
N GLU A 172 -29.68 13.19 14.54
CA GLU A 172 -30.06 11.80 14.36
C GLU A 172 -29.24 11.06 13.28
N ASP A 173 -28.71 11.79 12.30
CA ASP A 173 -27.96 11.23 11.17
C ASP A 173 -26.43 11.29 11.40
N VAL A 174 -25.96 11.89 12.49
CA VAL A 174 -24.53 12.15 12.72
C VAL A 174 -23.69 10.87 12.67
N GLU A 175 -24.15 9.80 13.30
CA GLU A 175 -23.43 8.52 13.35
C GLU A 175 -23.35 7.89 11.96
N ASP A 176 -24.47 7.80 11.26
CA ASP A 176 -24.57 7.25 9.90
C ASP A 176 -23.69 8.02 8.90
N ILE A 177 -23.69 9.35 8.98
CA ILE A 177 -22.85 10.18 8.10
C ILE A 177 -21.37 10.02 8.47
N ALA A 178 -21.02 10.02 9.76
CA ALA A 178 -19.64 9.79 10.19
C ALA A 178 -19.12 8.43 9.71
N ASP A 179 -19.96 7.39 9.76
CA ASP A 179 -19.58 6.06 9.28
C ASP A 179 -19.43 6.01 7.76
N ARG A 180 -20.30 6.65 6.99
CA ARG A 180 -20.12 6.80 5.53
C ARG A 180 -18.82 7.53 5.19
N MET A 181 -18.47 8.57 5.96
CA MET A 181 -17.20 9.29 5.82
C MET A 181 -16.00 8.36 6.09
N LYS A 182 -16.04 7.55 7.16
CA LYS A 182 -14.98 6.56 7.45
C LYS A 182 -14.89 5.50 6.34
N GLN A 183 -16.03 4.98 5.88
CA GLN A 183 -16.07 3.97 4.81
C GLN A 183 -15.48 4.51 3.51
N THR A 184 -15.66 5.79 3.20
CA THR A 184 -15.00 6.44 2.07
C THR A 184 -13.47 6.32 2.16
N VAL A 185 -12.88 6.63 3.32
CA VAL A 185 -11.43 6.48 3.54
C VAL A 185 -10.99 5.03 3.36
N LEU A 186 -11.73 4.07 3.95
CA LEU A 186 -11.40 2.65 3.85
C LEU A 186 -11.49 2.13 2.40
N GLN A 187 -12.44 2.63 1.60
CA GLN A 187 -12.55 2.28 0.19
C GLN A 187 -11.36 2.80 -0.63
N ILE A 188 -10.91 4.03 -0.37
CA ILE A 188 -9.72 4.61 -1.00
C ILE A 188 -8.51 3.73 -0.67
N VAL A 189 -8.27 3.47 0.62
CA VAL A 189 -7.16 2.64 1.08
C VAL A 189 -7.19 1.24 0.45
N LYS A 190 -8.35 0.57 0.43
CA LYS A 190 -8.50 -0.76 -0.15
C LYS A 190 -8.18 -0.79 -1.64
N ARG A 191 -8.56 0.24 -2.39
CA ARG A 191 -8.24 0.34 -3.82
C ARG A 191 -6.74 0.54 -4.03
N GLU A 192 -6.13 1.46 -3.27
CA GLU A 192 -4.69 1.71 -3.36
C GLU A 192 -3.89 0.48 -2.93
N GLN A 193 -4.34 -0.30 -1.94
CA GLN A 193 -3.70 -1.56 -1.56
C GLN A 193 -3.58 -2.54 -2.72
N LYS A 194 -4.67 -2.73 -3.48
CA LYS A 194 -4.65 -3.62 -4.66
C LYS A 194 -3.65 -3.13 -5.71
N ARG A 195 -3.55 -1.82 -5.90
CA ARG A 195 -2.56 -1.23 -6.79
C ARG A 195 -1.13 -1.49 -6.30
N PHE A 196 -0.90 -1.31 -5.00
CA PHE A 196 0.39 -1.64 -4.38
C PHE A 196 0.77 -3.11 -4.59
N GLU A 197 -0.16 -4.04 -4.42
CA GLU A 197 0.09 -5.47 -4.65
C GLU A 197 0.51 -5.75 -6.10
N LEU A 198 -0.12 -5.11 -7.09
CA LEU A 198 0.26 -5.23 -8.49
C LEU A 198 1.65 -4.64 -8.77
N ASP A 199 1.94 -3.44 -8.26
CA ASP A 199 3.25 -2.80 -8.40
C ASP A 199 4.35 -3.64 -7.74
N ARG A 200 4.03 -4.26 -6.59
CA ARG A 200 4.92 -5.18 -5.88
C ARG A 200 5.21 -6.41 -6.72
N MET A 201 4.19 -7.06 -7.27
CA MET A 201 4.37 -8.24 -8.13
C MET A 201 5.25 -7.92 -9.34
N ASP A 202 5.03 -6.79 -10.01
CA ASP A 202 5.85 -6.34 -11.15
C ASP A 202 7.30 -6.08 -10.73
N MET A 203 7.53 -5.35 -9.64
CA MET A 203 8.88 -5.04 -9.17
C MET A 203 9.63 -6.26 -8.67
N GLN A 204 8.97 -7.17 -7.95
CA GLN A 204 9.58 -8.42 -7.49
C GLN A 204 9.89 -9.34 -8.68
N GLY A 205 9.01 -9.42 -9.68
CA GLY A 205 9.26 -10.19 -10.90
C GLY A 205 10.45 -9.68 -11.73
N LYS A 206 10.78 -8.39 -11.65
CA LYS A 206 11.99 -7.82 -12.27
C LYS A 206 13.28 -8.26 -11.56
N VAL A 207 13.22 -8.55 -10.26
CA VAL A 207 14.36 -9.12 -9.52
C VAL A 207 14.58 -10.57 -9.99
N ASP A 208 13.50 -11.35 -10.13
CA ASP A 208 13.50 -12.74 -10.63
C ASP A 208 13.64 -12.87 -12.16
N SER A 209 14.52 -12.06 -12.76
CA SER A 209 14.84 -12.15 -14.18
C SER A 209 15.75 -13.34 -14.49
N LYS A 210 15.68 -13.86 -15.72
CA LYS A 210 16.59 -14.93 -16.18
C LYS A 210 18.05 -14.50 -16.06
N GLU A 211 18.34 -13.26 -16.40
CA GLU A 211 19.69 -12.68 -16.33
C GLU A 211 20.22 -12.67 -14.90
N GLU A 212 19.35 -12.39 -13.92
CA GLU A 212 19.70 -12.45 -12.52
C GLU A 212 20.01 -13.87 -12.07
N TYR A 213 19.19 -14.86 -12.45
CA TYR A 213 19.46 -16.26 -12.12
C TYR A 213 20.76 -16.78 -12.76
N ASP A 214 20.99 -16.47 -14.04
CA ASP A 214 22.23 -16.83 -14.74
C ASP A 214 23.44 -16.19 -14.05
N ARG A 215 23.33 -14.92 -13.61
CA ARG A 215 24.36 -14.21 -12.84
C ARG A 215 24.63 -14.88 -11.50
N VAL A 216 23.61 -15.24 -10.73
CA VAL A 216 23.75 -15.90 -9.42
C VAL A 216 24.39 -17.28 -9.59
N ALA A 217 23.94 -18.07 -10.57
CA ALA A 217 24.50 -19.38 -10.86
C ALA A 217 25.99 -19.31 -11.26
N ALA A 218 26.36 -18.31 -12.06
CA ALA A 218 27.75 -18.11 -12.51
C ALA A 218 28.72 -17.69 -11.38
N GLN A 219 28.23 -17.15 -10.26
CA GLN A 219 29.10 -16.71 -9.15
C GLN A 219 29.79 -17.87 -8.43
N CYS A 220 29.16 -19.05 -8.40
CA CYS A 220 29.62 -20.19 -7.60
C CYS A 220 29.67 -21.48 -8.45
N PRO A 221 30.57 -21.58 -9.44
CA PRO A 221 30.60 -22.69 -10.41
C PRO A 221 30.89 -24.07 -9.78
N ASN A 222 31.44 -24.08 -8.57
CA ASN A 222 31.78 -25.31 -7.84
C ASN A 222 30.62 -25.84 -6.99
N PHE A 223 29.59 -25.04 -6.73
CA PHE A 223 28.43 -25.49 -5.98
C PHE A 223 27.55 -26.36 -6.88
N ARG A 224 27.30 -27.60 -6.45
CA ARG A 224 26.44 -28.53 -7.16
C ARG A 224 25.43 -29.13 -6.19
N VAL A 225 24.16 -28.99 -6.52
CA VAL A 225 23.09 -29.67 -5.78
C VAL A 225 23.21 -31.16 -6.06
N SER A 226 23.44 -31.96 -5.02
CA SER A 226 23.49 -33.42 -5.14
C SER A 226 22.10 -34.03 -4.90
N PRO A 227 21.79 -35.21 -5.48
CA PRO A 227 20.51 -35.88 -5.24
C PRO A 227 20.22 -36.18 -3.77
N SER A 228 21.25 -36.29 -2.92
CA SER A 228 21.07 -36.50 -1.47
C SER A 228 20.55 -35.26 -0.75
N MET A 229 20.71 -34.06 -1.32
CA MET A 229 20.17 -32.81 -0.76
C MET A 229 18.68 -32.61 -1.07
N LEU A 230 18.14 -33.39 -2.01
CA LEU A 230 16.75 -33.32 -2.47
C LEU A 230 15.88 -34.48 -1.93
N LYS A 231 16.45 -35.34 -1.07
CA LYS A 231 15.75 -36.44 -0.40
C LYS A 231 15.39 -36.03 1.02
#